data_AF-A0AAN7PZX4-F1
#
_entry.id   AF-A0AAN7PZX4-F1
#
_cell.length_a   1.000
_cell.length_b   1.000
_cell.length_c   1.000
_cell.angle_alpha   90.00
_cell.angle_beta   90.00
_cell.angle_gamma   90.00
#
_symmetry.space_group_name_H-M   'P 1'
#
loop_
_entity.id
_entity.type
_entity.pdbx_description
1 polymer ?
#
loop_
_entity_poly.entity_id
_entity_poly.type
_entity_poly.pdbx_seq_one_letter_code
_entity_poly.pdbx_strand_id
1 'polypeptide(L)'
;MSNPTEQFWKKLSQRFEHIWNFPNCIGAIDGKHISICSPIAGNSAYFNYKGANSIVLLALADANYKLIAVDVGSYGRNIDGNVFAKSTLGKMLESKKLNVPADTPLTQNGEPLPYTIVEDKACSLKLYLLRPYSRNS
;
A
#
# COMPACT_ATOMS: atom_id res chain seq x y z
N MET A 1 8.57 13.67 4.85
CA MET A 1 7.97 13.58 3.50
C MET A 1 7.34 14.92 3.17
N SER A 2 7.65 15.50 2.03
CA SER A 2 6.85 16.62 1.51
C SER A 2 5.43 16.12 1.23
N ASN A 3 4.42 16.88 1.61
CA ASN A 3 3.03 16.47 1.37
C ASN A 3 2.76 16.42 -0.15
N PRO A 4 2.27 15.28 -0.68
CA PRO A 4 1.93 15.19 -2.09
C PRO A 4 0.74 16.12 -2.42
N THR A 5 0.64 16.53 -3.68
CA THR A 5 -0.45 17.37 -4.19
C THR A 5 -1.50 16.52 -4.89
N GLU A 6 -2.72 17.05 -5.05
CA GLU A 6 -3.75 16.38 -5.86
C GLU A 6 -3.26 16.09 -7.29
N GLN A 7 -2.52 17.02 -7.89
CA GLN A 7 -1.97 16.87 -9.23
C GLN A 7 -0.98 15.70 -9.32
N PHE A 8 -0.21 15.44 -8.26
CA PHE A 8 0.67 14.29 -8.19
C PHE A 8 -0.14 12.99 -8.28
N TRP A 9 -1.18 12.84 -7.48
CA TRP A 9 -2.04 11.64 -7.51
C TRP A 9 -2.79 11.47 -8.83
N LYS A 10 -3.30 12.56 -9.41
CA LYS A 10 -3.95 12.53 -10.74
C LYS A 10 -2.99 12.02 -11.82
N LYS A 11 -1.72 12.45 -11.81
CA LYS A 11 -0.70 11.94 -12.74
C LYS A 11 -0.43 10.45 -12.57
N LEU A 12 -0.37 9.97 -11.32
CA LEU A 12 -0.21 8.54 -11.05
C LEU A 12 -1.40 7.74 -11.58
N SER A 13 -2.62 8.20 -11.29
CA SER A 13 -3.87 7.61 -11.79
C SER A 13 -3.90 7.50 -13.31
N GLN A 14 -3.61 8.59 -14.01
CA GLN A 14 -3.55 8.60 -15.48
C GLN A 14 -2.52 7.59 -16.01
N ARG A 15 -1.39 7.42 -15.30
CA ARG A 15 -0.36 6.47 -15.70
C ARG A 15 -0.79 5.03 -15.47
N PHE A 16 -1.47 4.72 -14.36
CA PHE A 16 -2.05 3.40 -14.11
C PHE A 16 -3.13 3.06 -15.13
N GLU A 17 -4.02 3.99 -15.44
CA GLU A 17 -5.03 3.83 -16.48
C GLU A 17 -4.39 3.53 -17.84
N HIS A 18 -3.36 4.29 -18.22
CA HIS A 18 -2.70 4.13 -19.51
C HIS A 18 -1.91 2.82 -19.67
N ILE A 19 -1.16 2.39 -18.64
CA ILE A 19 -0.31 1.19 -18.73
C ILE A 19 -1.09 -0.08 -18.38
N TRP A 20 -1.90 -0.02 -17.32
CA TRP A 20 -2.50 -1.18 -16.68
C TRP A 20 -4.01 -1.28 -16.90
N ASN A 21 -4.60 -0.34 -17.64
CA ASN A 21 -6.05 -0.24 -17.84
C ASN A 21 -6.83 -0.23 -16.52
N PHE A 22 -6.24 0.40 -15.49
CA PHE A 22 -6.81 0.47 -14.15
C PHE A 22 -7.00 1.94 -13.75
N PRO A 23 -8.18 2.52 -14.04
CA PRO A 23 -8.43 3.92 -13.74
C PRO A 23 -8.55 4.17 -12.23
N ASN A 24 -8.35 5.42 -11.81
CA ASN A 24 -8.33 5.86 -10.41
C ASN A 24 -7.32 5.14 -9.48
N CYS A 25 -6.45 4.25 -10.01
CA CYS A 25 -5.40 3.62 -9.20
C CYS A 25 -4.21 4.55 -9.00
N ILE A 26 -3.84 4.80 -7.75
CA ILE A 26 -2.77 5.75 -7.40
C ILE A 26 -1.51 5.07 -6.88
N GLY A 27 -1.48 3.74 -6.85
CA GLY A 27 -0.31 2.99 -6.44
C GLY A 27 -0.61 1.51 -6.22
N ALA A 28 0.45 0.71 -6.25
CA ALA A 28 0.43 -0.68 -5.80
C ALA A 28 1.30 -0.81 -4.55
N ILE A 29 0.78 -1.44 -3.50
CA ILE A 29 1.49 -1.61 -2.23
C ILE A 29 1.75 -3.09 -1.95
N ASP A 30 2.96 -3.39 -1.48
CA ASP A 30 3.33 -4.73 -1.04
C ASP A 30 4.35 -4.71 0.10
N GLY A 31 4.35 -5.78 0.89
CA GLY A 31 5.26 -6.02 2.00
C GLY A 31 6.37 -7.00 1.63
N LYS A 32 7.58 -6.74 2.11
CA LYS A 32 8.74 -7.64 1.97
C LYS A 32 9.43 -7.85 3.30
N HIS A 33 9.59 -9.11 3.69
CA HIS A 33 10.47 -9.49 4.79
C HIS A 33 11.93 -9.39 4.38
N ILE A 34 12.69 -8.54 5.06
CA ILE A 34 14.14 -8.43 4.96
C ILE A 34 14.74 -9.23 6.10
N SER A 35 15.48 -10.29 5.76
CA SER A 35 16.17 -11.13 6.75
C SER A 35 17.21 -10.33 7.53
N ILE A 36 17.26 -10.55 8.83
CA ILE A 36 18.24 -9.94 9.72
C ILE A 36 18.83 -10.97 10.68
N CYS A 37 20.01 -10.69 11.21
CA CYS A 37 20.44 -11.29 12.47
C CYS A 37 19.63 -10.66 13.59
N SER A 38 18.94 -11.47 14.42
CA SER A 38 18.16 -10.92 15.53
C SER A 38 19.08 -10.09 16.44
N PRO A 39 18.75 -8.82 16.71
CA PRO A 39 19.58 -7.98 17.58
C PRO A 39 19.54 -8.44 19.04
N ILE A 40 18.55 -9.27 19.40
CA ILE A 40 18.36 -9.80 20.75
C ILE A 40 18.14 -11.32 20.64
N ALA A 41 19.01 -12.10 21.27
CA ALA A 41 18.87 -13.55 21.32
C ALA A 41 17.53 -13.96 21.98
N GLY A 42 16.81 -14.89 21.37
CA GLY A 42 15.53 -15.41 21.89
C GLY A 42 14.31 -14.51 21.69
N ASN A 43 14.45 -13.31 21.10
CA ASN A 43 13.29 -12.45 20.84
C ASN A 43 12.52 -12.93 19.60
N SER A 44 11.34 -13.51 19.82
CA SER A 44 10.44 -13.99 18.76
C SER A 44 9.75 -12.88 17.95
N ALA A 45 9.88 -11.61 18.34
CA ALA A 45 9.27 -10.50 17.59
C ALA A 45 9.76 -10.42 16.14
N TYR A 46 11.04 -10.73 15.89
CA TYR A 46 11.59 -10.72 14.54
C TYR A 46 11.30 -12.01 13.76
N PHE A 47 10.90 -13.09 14.45
CA PHE A 47 10.72 -14.40 13.85
C PHE A 47 9.44 -14.44 13.00
N ASN A 48 9.60 -14.59 11.69
CA ASN A 48 8.51 -14.61 10.72
C ASN A 48 7.97 -16.02 10.48
N TYR A 49 6.88 -16.11 9.71
CA TYR A 49 6.23 -17.37 9.35
C TYR A 49 7.10 -18.29 8.45
N LYS A 50 8.19 -17.77 7.87
CA LYS A 50 9.16 -18.53 7.06
C LYS A 50 10.30 -19.12 7.90
N GLY A 51 10.23 -19.01 9.22
CA GLY A 51 11.24 -19.59 10.12
C GLY A 51 12.53 -18.77 10.22
N ALA A 52 12.51 -17.49 9.85
CA ALA A 52 13.68 -16.61 9.89
C ALA A 52 13.39 -15.31 10.64
N ASN A 53 14.43 -14.70 11.22
CA ASN A 53 14.33 -13.35 11.78
C ASN A 53 14.32 -12.33 10.64
N SER A 54 13.37 -11.40 10.67
CA SER A 54 13.22 -10.37 9.66
C SER A 54 12.62 -9.08 10.22
N ILE A 55 12.78 -8.01 9.46
CA ILE A 55 11.95 -6.80 9.54
C ILE A 55 11.11 -6.69 8.28
N VAL A 56 9.99 -5.99 8.35
CA VAL A 56 9.11 -5.73 7.21
C VAL A 56 9.47 -4.39 6.59
N LEU A 57 9.66 -4.41 5.27
CA LEU A 57 9.65 -3.25 4.39
C LEU A 57 8.31 -3.21 3.69
N LEU A 58 7.61 -2.10 3.77
CA LEU A 58 6.37 -1.84 3.05
C LEU A 58 6.66 -0.78 1.99
N ALA A 59 6.32 -1.05 0.74
CA ALA A 59 6.62 -0.17 -0.38
C ALA A 59 5.37 0.11 -1.21
N LEU A 60 5.14 1.39 -1.50
CA LEU A 60 4.16 1.86 -2.48
C LEU A 60 4.89 2.19 -3.78
N ALA A 61 4.48 1.57 -4.88
CA ALA A 61 5.05 1.76 -6.21
C ALA A 61 4.05 2.43 -7.18
N ASP A 62 4.59 3.20 -8.12
CA ASP A 62 3.83 3.75 -9.25
C ASP A 62 3.68 2.72 -10.39
N ALA A 63 2.92 3.11 -11.41
CA ALA A 63 2.70 2.29 -12.60
C ALA A 63 3.97 1.97 -13.42
N ASN A 64 5.08 2.67 -13.19
CA ASN A 64 6.37 2.45 -13.84
C ASN A 64 7.37 1.72 -12.94
N TYR A 65 6.89 1.05 -11.88
CA TYR A 65 7.71 0.35 -10.89
C TYR A 65 8.67 1.26 -10.08
N LYS A 66 8.36 2.55 -9.97
CA LYS A 66 9.12 3.49 -9.14
C LYS A 66 8.51 3.58 -7.75
N LEU A 67 9.34 3.56 -6.72
CA LEU A 67 8.89 3.70 -5.34
C LEU A 67 8.44 5.15 -5.07
N ILE A 68 7.21 5.29 -4.59
CA ILE A 68 6.61 6.56 -4.16
C ILE A 68 6.84 6.77 -2.67
N ALA A 69 6.67 5.70 -1.88
CA ALA A 69 6.84 5.72 -0.43
C ALA A 69 7.36 4.37 0.06
N VAL A 70 8.16 4.41 1.12
CA VAL A 70 8.69 3.23 1.79
C VAL A 70 8.59 3.43 3.29
N ASP A 71 8.14 2.41 4.01
CA ASP A 71 8.16 2.32 5.47
C ASP A 71 8.91 1.05 5.88
N VAL A 72 9.91 1.15 6.75
CA VAL A 72 10.83 0.05 7.09
C VAL A 72 11.00 -0.05 8.60
N GLY A 73 11.05 -1.28 9.11
CA GLY A 73 11.49 -1.55 10.49
C GLY A 73 10.42 -2.17 11.37
N SER A 74 9.23 -2.46 10.83
CA SER A 74 8.25 -3.26 11.56
C SER A 74 8.78 -4.68 11.82
N TYR A 75 8.43 -5.24 12.98
CA TYR A 75 8.85 -6.59 13.35
C TYR A 75 8.35 -7.66 12.37
N GLY A 76 9.21 -8.61 12.00
CA GLY A 76 8.92 -9.68 11.05
C GLY A 76 7.83 -10.67 11.45
N ARG A 77 7.42 -10.69 12.73
CA ARG A 77 6.24 -11.43 13.17
C ARG A 77 4.91 -10.78 12.76
N ASN A 78 4.92 -9.50 12.43
CA ASN A 78 3.71 -8.79 12.03
C ASN A 78 3.30 -9.17 10.60
N ILE A 79 1.99 -9.26 10.39
CA ILE A 79 1.37 -9.45 9.08
C ILE A 79 1.29 -8.08 8.38
N ASP A 80 1.44 -8.04 7.06
CA ASP A 80 1.55 -6.79 6.30
C ASP A 80 0.35 -5.84 6.51
N GLY A 81 -0.87 -6.36 6.69
CA GLY A 81 -2.04 -5.52 7.01
C GLY A 81 -1.90 -4.72 8.32
N ASN A 82 -1.30 -5.32 9.35
CA ASN A 82 -1.00 -4.62 10.61
C ASN A 82 0.16 -3.63 10.45
N VAL A 83 1.15 -3.97 9.64
CA VAL A 83 2.27 -3.08 9.31
C VAL A 83 1.75 -1.85 8.57
N PHE A 84 0.92 -2.04 7.54
CA PHE A 84 0.29 -0.96 6.78
C PHE A 84 -0.56 -0.06 7.69
N ALA A 85 -1.45 -0.61 8.51
CA ALA A 85 -2.30 0.19 9.39
C ALA A 85 -1.50 1.06 10.39
N LYS A 86 -0.31 0.60 10.80
CA LYS A 86 0.57 1.33 11.72
C LYS A 86 1.57 2.26 11.01
N SER A 87 1.82 2.04 9.72
CA SER A 87 2.72 2.83 8.90
C SER A 87 2.28 4.30 8.82
N THR A 88 3.24 5.18 8.53
CA THR A 88 2.93 6.60 8.29
C THR A 88 1.94 6.76 7.13
N LEU A 89 2.15 6.00 6.05
CA LEU A 89 1.28 6.01 4.87
C LEU A 89 -0.17 5.62 5.22
N GLY A 90 -0.35 4.49 5.90
CA GLY A 90 -1.68 4.00 6.28
C GLY A 90 -2.42 4.96 7.22
N LYS A 91 -1.73 5.55 8.19
CA LYS A 91 -2.30 6.59 9.08
C LYS A 91 -2.71 7.85 8.32
N MET A 92 -1.92 8.28 7.34
CA MET A 92 -2.24 9.47 6.55
C MET A 92 -3.38 9.22 5.55
N LEU A 93 -3.51 8.01 5.00
CA LEU A 93 -4.66 7.61 4.18
C LEU A 93 -5.94 7.59 5.02
N GLU A 94 -5.93 6.93 6.17
CA GLU A 94 -7.08 6.83 7.07
C GLU A 94 -7.55 8.22 7.55
N SER A 95 -6.62 9.13 7.82
CA SER A 95 -6.93 10.50 8.25
C SER A 95 -7.14 11.51 7.10
N LYS A 96 -7.14 11.06 5.84
CA LYS A 96 -7.30 11.90 4.63
C LYS A 96 -6.29 13.05 4.52
N LYS A 97 -5.04 12.84 4.98
CA LYS A 97 -3.97 13.87 5.03
C LYS A 97 -2.99 13.84 3.85
N LEU A 98 -3.25 13.04 2.82
CA LEU A 98 -2.38 12.92 1.65
C LEU A 98 -2.80 13.79 0.46
N ASN A 99 -3.84 14.63 0.58
CA ASN A 99 -4.39 15.40 -0.54
C ASN A 99 -4.76 14.51 -1.75
N VAL A 100 -5.28 13.30 -1.48
CA VAL A 100 -5.86 12.46 -2.53
C VAL A 100 -7.09 13.21 -3.08
N PRO A 101 -7.25 13.31 -4.41
CA PRO A 101 -8.38 14.03 -5.00
C PRO A 101 -9.73 13.45 -4.58
N ALA A 102 -10.78 14.25 -4.68
CA ALA A 102 -12.15 13.79 -4.50
C ALA A 102 -12.53 12.74 -5.56
N ASP A 103 -13.46 11.86 -5.20
CA ASP A 103 -13.99 10.80 -6.04
C ASP A 103 -14.40 11.34 -7.42
N THR A 104 -14.02 10.63 -8.48
CA THR A 104 -14.21 11.06 -9.87
C THR A 104 -14.90 9.95 -10.65
N PRO A 105 -15.94 10.25 -11.45
CA PRO A 105 -16.60 9.24 -12.26
C PRO A 105 -15.68 8.74 -13.37
N LEU A 106 -15.72 7.43 -13.63
CA LEU A 106 -14.92 6.79 -14.68
C LEU A 106 -15.52 6.99 -16.08
N THR A 107 -16.82 7.22 -16.16
CA THR A 107 -17.56 7.41 -17.41
C THR A 107 -18.37 8.69 -17.35
N GLN A 108 -18.75 9.22 -18.51
CA GLN A 108 -19.68 10.34 -18.59
C GLN A 108 -21.02 9.90 -17.97
N ASN A 109 -21.44 10.59 -16.90
CA ASN A 109 -22.62 10.27 -16.07
C ASN A 109 -22.50 9.02 -15.18
N GLY A 110 -21.30 8.49 -14.97
CA GLY A 110 -21.07 7.43 -13.99
C GLY A 110 -21.13 7.93 -12.54
N GLU A 111 -21.31 7.01 -11.59
CA GLU A 111 -21.15 7.31 -10.18
C GLU A 111 -19.68 7.65 -9.87
N PRO A 112 -19.40 8.67 -9.03
CA PRO A 112 -18.05 8.96 -8.58
C PRO A 112 -17.42 7.76 -7.85
N LEU A 113 -16.21 7.40 -8.26
CA LEU A 113 -15.44 6.32 -7.61
C LEU A 113 -14.17 6.88 -6.96
N PRO A 114 -13.73 6.30 -5.83
CA PRO A 114 -12.57 6.78 -5.11
C PRO A 114 -11.27 6.48 -5.88
N TYR A 115 -10.25 7.28 -5.60
CA TYR A 115 -8.87 6.94 -5.92
C TYR A 115 -8.35 5.90 -4.92
N THR A 116 -7.72 4.85 -5.41
CA THR A 116 -7.40 3.67 -4.60
C THR A 116 -6.02 3.12 -4.84
N ILE A 117 -5.47 2.47 -3.83
CA ILE A 117 -4.22 1.70 -3.90
C ILE A 117 -4.61 0.22 -4.04
N VAL A 118 -3.87 -0.53 -4.85
CA VAL A 118 -4.06 -1.99 -4.95
C VAL A 118 -3.02 -2.73 -4.10
N GLU A 119 -3.44 -3.85 -3.52
CA GLU A 119 -2.64 -4.73 -2.67
C GLU A 119 -2.95 -6.20 -3.02
N ASP A 120 -2.09 -7.17 -2.67
CA ASP A 120 -2.29 -8.58 -3.04
C ASP A 120 -3.29 -9.32 -2.15
N LYS A 121 -3.11 -9.37 -0.82
CA LYS A 121 -4.05 -10.12 0.05
C LYS A 121 -3.97 -9.88 1.55
N ALA A 122 -2.95 -9.20 2.03
CA ALA A 122 -2.64 -9.09 3.44
C ALA A 122 -3.46 -8.01 4.18
N CYS A 123 -4.10 -7.10 3.45
CA CYS A 123 -4.91 -6.04 4.02
C CYS A 123 -6.43 -6.31 3.95
N SER A 124 -7.18 -5.69 4.85
CA SER A 124 -8.64 -5.60 4.74
C SER A 124 -9.04 -4.61 3.64
N LEU A 125 -10.14 -4.90 2.94
CA LEU A 125 -10.68 -4.00 1.93
C LEU A 125 -11.07 -2.65 2.55
N LYS A 126 -10.66 -1.55 1.92
CA LYS A 126 -11.04 -0.18 2.30
C LYS A 126 -11.36 0.64 1.05
N LEU A 127 -12.02 1.79 1.22
CA LEU A 127 -12.31 2.70 0.10
C LEU A 127 -11.03 3.12 -0.67
N TYR A 128 -9.94 3.33 0.06
CA TYR A 128 -8.65 3.74 -0.50
C TYR A 128 -7.67 2.58 -0.72
N LEU A 129 -8.07 1.34 -0.42
CA LEU A 129 -7.22 0.15 -0.53
C LEU A 129 -8.02 -1.06 -1.04
N LEU A 130 -7.84 -1.38 -2.32
CA LEU A 130 -8.40 -2.55 -2.95
C LEU A 130 -7.51 -3.78 -2.75
N ARG A 131 -8.16 -4.92 -2.58
CA ARG A 131 -7.54 -6.24 -2.62
C ARG A 131 -8.29 -7.14 -3.61
N PRO A 132 -7.61 -8.10 -4.25
CA PRO A 132 -8.21 -9.14 -5.04
C PRO A 132 -9.41 -9.79 -4.37
N TYR A 133 -10.42 -10.09 -5.19
CA TYR A 133 -11.56 -10.89 -4.76
C TYR A 133 -11.07 -12.27 -4.32
N SER A 134 -11.45 -12.68 -3.11
CA SER A 134 -11.07 -14.00 -2.59
C SER A 134 -11.83 -15.06 -3.38
N ARG A 135 -11.16 -15.76 -4.30
CA ARG A 135 -11.70 -16.99 -4.87
C ARG A 135 -11.59 -18.09 -3.82
N ASN A 136 -12.68 -18.84 -3.62
CA ASN A 136 -12.60 -20.14 -2.97
C ASN A 136 -11.75 -21.03 -3.88
N SER A 137 -10.51 -21.31 -3.45
CA SER A 137 -9.65 -22.34 -4.03
C SER A 137 -9.90 -23.66 -3.34
#